data_AF-A0A9D3UK43-F1
#
_entry.id   AF-A0A9D3UK43-F1
#
_cell.length_a   1.000
_cell.length_b   1.000
_cell.length_c   1.000
_cell.angle_alpha   90.00
_cell.angle_beta   90.00
_cell.angle_gamma   90.00
#
_symmetry.space_group_name_H-M   'P 1'
#
loop_
_entity.id
_entity.type
_entity.pdbx_description
1 polymer ?
#
loop_
_entity_poly.entity_id
_entity_poly.type
_entity_poly.pdbx_seq_one_letter_code
_entity_poly.pdbx_strand_id
1 'polypeptide(L)'
;MSKEVVGQSEPMETCGRARKVSRSRDLLSALEDRVVTLEESIEDVKERIGDGICVGSIGSSKNKLAEKSDALEAMVKALKEEISELKGELKIFKAAIGNGILATKLKQQAMDVSKLKVFKGARFASEVGNFLWVMEQYFRAMSIEDDATKVNIVAMYFTDVALLWWRRRSTDVRHGGTEIETWEEFQKEFKA
;
A
#
# COMPACT_ATOMS: atom_id res chain seq x y z
N MET A 1 -65.21 106.32 36.02
CA MET A 1 -63.96 106.63 35.28
C MET A 1 -63.75 105.51 34.27
N SER A 2 -63.60 105.89 33.00
CA SER A 2 -63.53 105.00 31.83
C SER A 2 -62.09 104.80 31.34
N LYS A 3 -61.90 103.75 30.50
CA LYS A 3 -60.79 103.45 29.55
C LYS A 3 -59.51 102.84 30.17
N GLU A 4 -58.75 101.94 29.54
CA GLU A 4 -58.54 101.48 28.14
C GLU A 4 -57.92 100.04 28.19
N VAL A 5 -58.25 99.07 27.33
CA VAL A 5 -57.69 98.71 25.99
C VAL A 5 -56.27 98.11 26.02
N VAL A 6 -56.05 97.20 25.05
CA VAL A 6 -54.81 96.60 24.50
C VAL A 6 -54.64 95.14 24.96
N GLY A 7 -54.48 94.15 24.09
CA GLY A 7 -54.28 94.15 22.64
C GLY A 7 -54.31 92.71 22.11
N GLN A 8 -54.54 92.60 20.80
CA GLN A 8 -54.53 91.38 20.01
C GLN A 8 -53.15 90.69 20.03
N SER A 9 -53.14 89.36 20.05
CA SER A 9 -52.16 88.56 19.28
C SER A 9 -52.68 87.13 19.11
N GLU A 10 -52.95 86.72 17.86
CA GLU A 10 -53.09 85.31 17.50
C GLU A 10 -51.77 84.57 17.77
N PRO A 11 -51.81 83.25 18.07
CA PRO A 11 -51.43 82.29 17.01
C PRO A 11 -52.25 80.98 17.10
N MET A 12 -52.73 80.39 16.01
CA MET A 12 -52.00 79.75 14.91
C MET A 12 -51.13 78.55 15.35
N GLU A 13 -51.51 77.35 14.88
CA GLU A 13 -50.68 76.14 14.71
C GLU A 13 -50.17 75.29 15.91
N THR A 14 -50.80 75.31 17.08
CA THR A 14 -50.34 74.46 18.21
C THR A 14 -50.78 72.99 18.12
N CYS A 15 -51.96 72.69 17.57
CA CYS A 15 -52.54 71.35 17.58
C CYS A 15 -51.89 70.38 16.56
N GLY A 16 -51.57 70.85 15.36
CA GLY A 16 -50.93 70.03 14.31
C GLY A 16 -49.50 69.64 14.66
N ARG A 17 -48.76 70.53 15.35
CA ARG A 17 -47.39 70.29 15.81
C ARG A 17 -47.35 69.26 16.94
N ALA A 18 -48.25 69.36 17.92
CA ALA A 18 -48.36 68.38 19.00
C ALA A 18 -48.63 66.96 18.49
N ARG A 19 -49.57 66.80 17.53
CA ARG A 19 -49.88 65.49 16.92
C ARG A 19 -48.70 64.89 16.15
N LYS A 20 -47.95 65.72 15.41
CA LYS A 20 -46.73 65.29 14.70
C LYS A 20 -45.65 64.82 15.68
N VAL A 21 -45.46 65.55 16.78
CA VAL A 21 -44.48 65.22 17.84
C VAL A 21 -44.84 63.91 18.55
N SER A 22 -46.13 63.69 18.86
CA SER A 22 -46.58 62.40 19.43
C SER A 22 -46.33 61.25 18.46
N ARG A 23 -46.68 61.40 17.18
CA ARG A 23 -46.44 60.36 16.15
C ARG A 23 -44.96 60.04 15.95
N SER A 24 -44.08 61.05 15.95
CA SER A 24 -42.63 60.80 15.88
C SER A 24 -42.09 60.09 17.12
N ARG A 25 -42.68 60.33 18.30
CA ARG A 25 -42.31 59.65 19.54
C ARG A 25 -42.72 58.17 19.50
N ASP A 26 -43.93 57.89 19.05
CA ASP A 26 -44.44 56.52 18.90
C ASP A 26 -43.59 55.72 17.89
N LEU A 27 -43.17 56.36 16.79
CA LEU A 27 -42.28 55.75 15.81
C LEU A 27 -40.85 55.53 16.34
N LEU A 28 -40.35 56.42 17.20
CA LEU A 28 -39.05 56.26 17.85
C LEU A 28 -39.08 55.10 18.85
N SER A 29 -40.13 54.98 19.67
CA SER A 29 -40.28 53.83 20.57
C SER A 29 -40.36 52.51 19.82
N ALA A 30 -41.11 52.46 18.72
CA ALA A 30 -41.16 51.27 17.87
C ALA A 30 -39.81 50.93 17.20
N LEU A 31 -38.95 51.93 16.97
CA LEU A 31 -37.60 51.69 16.45
C LEU A 31 -36.66 51.20 17.57
N GLU A 32 -36.79 51.75 18.76
CA GLU A 32 -36.03 51.35 19.95
C GLU A 32 -36.29 49.88 20.30
N ASP A 33 -37.56 49.45 20.35
CA ASP A 33 -37.93 48.05 20.58
C ASP A 33 -37.32 47.09 19.54
N ARG A 34 -37.28 47.52 18.27
CA ARG A 34 -36.66 46.74 17.19
C ARG A 34 -35.15 46.68 17.31
N VAL A 35 -34.49 47.74 17.78
CA VAL A 35 -33.05 47.73 18.04
C VAL A 35 -32.73 46.76 19.17
N VAL A 36 -33.48 46.79 20.28
CA VAL A 36 -33.32 45.84 21.39
C VAL A 36 -33.52 44.39 20.90
N THR A 37 -34.57 44.13 20.11
CA THR A 37 -34.82 42.79 19.55
C THR A 37 -33.69 42.35 18.61
N LEU A 38 -33.14 43.28 17.82
CA LEU A 38 -32.01 42.99 16.94
C LEU A 38 -30.74 42.71 17.73
N GLU A 39 -30.45 43.49 18.77
CA GLU A 39 -29.30 43.27 19.66
C GLU A 39 -29.37 41.91 20.33
N GLU A 40 -30.54 41.51 20.85
CA GLU A 40 -30.77 40.18 21.41
C GLU A 40 -30.56 39.07 20.35
N SER A 41 -31.09 39.25 19.13
CA SER A 41 -30.91 38.26 18.05
C SER A 41 -29.47 38.17 17.53
N ILE A 42 -28.72 39.27 17.55
CA ILE A 42 -27.31 39.31 17.17
C ILE A 42 -26.48 38.60 18.22
N GLU A 43 -26.79 38.78 19.51
CA GLU A 43 -26.10 38.06 20.57
C GLU A 43 -26.41 36.55 20.51
N ASP A 44 -27.66 36.14 20.24
CA ASP A 44 -28.01 34.72 20.00
C ASP A 44 -27.25 34.15 18.79
N VAL A 45 -27.19 34.87 17.66
CA VAL A 45 -26.43 34.43 16.48
C VAL A 45 -24.93 34.35 16.78
N LYS A 46 -24.40 35.29 17.56
CA LYS A 46 -22.98 35.31 17.97
C LYS A 46 -22.63 34.17 18.92
N GLU A 47 -23.51 33.86 19.88
CA GLU A 47 -23.38 32.71 20.77
C GLU A 47 -23.50 31.41 19.96
N ARG A 48 -24.46 31.30 19.04
CA ARG A 48 -24.61 30.12 18.18
C ARG A 48 -23.48 29.93 17.18
N ILE A 49 -22.77 30.99 16.77
CA ILE A 49 -21.54 30.90 15.97
C ILE A 49 -20.33 30.55 16.85
N GLY A 50 -20.28 31.06 18.08
CA GLY A 50 -19.22 30.77 19.06
C GLY A 50 -19.25 29.34 19.58
N ASP A 51 -20.44 28.88 19.99
CA ASP A 51 -20.69 27.54 20.54
C ASP A 51 -21.05 26.50 19.47
N GLY A 52 -21.39 26.96 18.26
CA GLY A 52 -21.73 26.12 17.12
C GLY A 52 -20.54 25.42 16.49
N ILE A 53 -19.93 24.47 17.20
CA ILE A 53 -19.56 23.13 16.71
C ILE A 53 -18.47 23.01 15.61
N CYS A 54 -18.06 24.10 14.94
CA CYS A 54 -17.17 24.01 13.79
C CYS A 54 -15.72 24.41 14.09
N VAL A 55 -15.43 25.45 14.87
CA VAL A 55 -14.04 25.97 14.93
C VAL A 55 -13.06 25.02 15.63
N GLY A 56 -13.43 24.46 16.79
CA GLY A 56 -12.58 23.51 17.53
C GLY A 56 -12.41 22.15 16.83
N SER A 57 -13.52 21.59 16.32
CA SER A 57 -13.53 20.32 15.57
C SER A 57 -12.81 20.43 14.23
N ILE A 58 -12.92 21.58 13.53
CA ILE A 58 -12.16 21.88 12.32
C ILE A 58 -10.68 22.07 12.66
N GLY A 59 -10.34 22.74 13.77
CA GLY A 59 -8.95 22.88 14.23
C GLY A 59 -8.30 21.53 14.55
N SER A 60 -8.99 20.66 15.29
CA SER A 60 -8.51 19.31 15.59
C SER A 60 -8.33 18.46 14.32
N SER A 61 -9.31 18.50 13.41
CA SER A 61 -9.23 17.79 12.13
C SER A 61 -8.11 18.33 11.23
N LYS A 62 -7.90 19.66 11.22
CA LYS A 62 -6.82 20.33 10.49
C LYS A 62 -5.45 19.92 11.01
N ASN A 63 -5.27 19.86 12.33
CA ASN A 63 -4.01 19.42 12.94
C ASN A 63 -3.72 17.95 12.62
N LYS A 64 -4.72 17.06 12.76
CA LYS A 64 -4.59 15.65 12.38
C LYS A 64 -4.28 15.48 10.89
N LEU A 65 -4.87 16.31 10.02
CA LEU A 65 -4.58 16.29 8.59
C LEU A 65 -3.13 16.73 8.30
N ALA A 66 -2.64 17.76 9.01
CA ALA A 66 -1.25 18.19 8.89
C ALA A 66 -0.29 17.08 9.34
N GLU A 67 -0.52 16.47 10.50
CA GLU A 67 0.30 15.34 10.99
C GLU A 67 0.32 14.15 10.00
N LYS A 68 -0.83 13.81 9.43
CA LYS A 68 -0.92 12.75 8.40
C LYS A 68 -0.21 13.15 7.10
N SER A 69 -0.28 14.42 6.72
CA SER A 69 0.44 14.96 5.56
C SER A 69 1.95 14.85 5.75
N ASP A 70 2.45 15.27 6.92
CA ASP A 70 3.88 15.20 7.26
C ASP A 70 4.37 13.75 7.30
N ALA A 71 3.58 12.85 7.90
CA ALA A 71 3.88 11.42 7.91
C ALA A 71 3.92 10.82 6.50
N LEU A 72 2.99 11.22 5.63
CA LEU A 72 2.98 10.78 4.23
C LEU A 72 4.18 11.33 3.45
N GLU A 73 4.56 12.59 3.68
CA GLU A 73 5.76 13.16 3.08
C GLU A 73 7.03 12.42 3.52
N ALA A 74 7.13 12.06 4.81
CA ALA A 74 8.24 11.26 5.33
C ALA A 74 8.30 9.87 4.68
N MET A 75 7.17 9.16 4.55
CA MET A 75 7.11 7.87 3.86
C MET A 75 7.50 7.98 2.38
N VAL A 76 7.05 9.03 1.69
CA VAL A 76 7.41 9.27 0.28
C VAL A 76 8.91 9.54 0.14
N LYS A 77 9.53 10.25 1.09
CA LYS A 77 11.00 10.45 1.10
C LYS A 77 11.74 9.13 1.29
N ALA A 78 11.35 8.32 2.28
CA ALA A 78 11.95 7.00 2.54
C ALA A 78 11.86 6.09 1.31
N LEU A 79 10.68 5.98 0.68
CA LEU A 79 10.50 5.17 -0.52
C LEU A 79 11.35 5.67 -1.70
N LYS A 80 11.54 6.98 -1.84
CA LYS A 80 12.42 7.55 -2.89
C LYS A 80 13.89 7.21 -2.65
N GLU A 81 14.33 7.17 -1.39
CA GLU A 81 15.67 6.75 -0.99
C GLU A 81 15.88 5.26 -1.31
N GLU A 82 14.96 4.39 -0.89
CA GLU A 82 15.01 2.95 -1.20
C GLU A 82 15.03 2.68 -2.71
N ILE A 83 14.18 3.36 -3.49
CA ILE A 83 14.19 3.23 -4.96
C ILE A 83 15.54 3.66 -5.55
N SER A 84 16.17 4.68 -4.99
CA SER A 84 17.47 5.17 -5.46
C SER A 84 18.59 4.18 -5.12
N GLU A 85 18.55 3.59 -3.93
CA GLU A 85 19.47 2.53 -3.48
C GLU A 85 19.33 1.27 -4.35
N LEU A 86 18.11 0.74 -4.50
CA LEU A 86 17.83 -0.43 -5.35
C LEU A 86 18.25 -0.20 -6.81
N LYS A 87 18.06 1.02 -7.33
CA LYS A 87 18.51 1.37 -8.68
C LYS A 87 20.04 1.39 -8.77
N GLY A 88 20.73 1.79 -7.70
CA GLY A 88 22.19 1.70 -7.56
C GLY A 88 22.67 0.24 -7.58
N GLU A 89 22.07 -0.60 -6.75
CA GLU A 89 22.37 -2.04 -6.71
C GLU A 89 22.13 -2.73 -8.05
N LEU A 90 20.99 -2.45 -8.71
CA LEU A 90 20.70 -2.98 -10.05
C LEU A 90 21.73 -2.55 -11.07
N LYS A 91 22.26 -1.33 -10.99
CA LYS A 91 23.32 -0.85 -11.88
C LYS A 91 24.62 -1.62 -11.63
N ILE A 92 24.97 -1.87 -10.37
CA ILE A 92 26.14 -2.68 -9.99
C ILE A 92 25.98 -4.12 -10.49
N PHE A 93 24.82 -4.74 -10.23
CA PHE A 93 24.50 -6.10 -10.69
C PHE A 93 24.56 -6.21 -12.22
N LYS A 94 23.98 -5.25 -12.92
CA LYS A 94 24.02 -5.18 -14.39
C LYS A 94 25.45 -5.01 -14.92
N ALA A 95 26.27 -4.19 -14.26
CA ALA A 95 27.69 -4.04 -14.59
C ALA A 95 28.48 -5.33 -14.31
N ALA A 96 28.22 -6.01 -13.19
CA ALA A 96 28.85 -7.29 -12.86
C ALA A 96 28.47 -8.42 -13.84
N ILE A 97 27.23 -8.41 -14.35
CA ILE A 97 26.81 -9.28 -15.45
C ILE A 97 27.53 -8.91 -16.76
N GLY A 98 27.53 -7.62 -17.14
CA GLY A 98 28.16 -7.13 -18.36
C GLY A 98 29.68 -7.35 -18.39
N ASN A 99 30.34 -7.19 -17.24
CA ASN A 99 31.78 -7.42 -17.06
C ASN A 99 32.13 -8.91 -16.91
N GLY A 100 31.14 -9.80 -16.95
CA GLY A 100 31.34 -11.24 -16.93
C GLY A 100 31.68 -11.84 -15.57
N ILE A 101 31.74 -11.06 -14.49
CA ILE A 101 32.06 -11.55 -13.12
C ILE A 101 30.93 -12.44 -12.59
N LEU A 102 29.67 -12.05 -12.80
CA LEU A 102 28.53 -12.93 -12.55
C LEU A 102 28.33 -13.90 -13.70
N ALA A 103 28.62 -13.51 -14.95
CA ALA A 103 28.46 -14.42 -16.07
C ALA A 103 29.40 -15.63 -16.00
N THR A 104 30.58 -15.57 -15.36
CA THR A 104 31.43 -16.74 -15.13
C THR A 104 30.82 -17.66 -14.08
N LYS A 105 30.28 -17.13 -12.98
CA LYS A 105 29.61 -17.90 -11.92
C LYS A 105 28.28 -18.50 -12.40
N LEU A 106 27.45 -17.71 -13.10
CA LEU A 106 26.18 -18.12 -13.69
C LEU A 106 26.38 -18.97 -14.95
N LYS A 107 27.43 -18.78 -15.77
CA LYS A 107 27.77 -19.74 -16.86
C LYS A 107 28.34 -21.03 -16.30
N GLN A 108 29.12 -21.01 -15.20
CA GLN A 108 29.49 -22.25 -14.51
C GLN A 108 28.25 -22.99 -13.99
N GLN A 109 27.21 -22.26 -13.59
CA GLN A 109 25.94 -22.83 -13.09
C GLN A 109 24.94 -23.18 -14.21
N ALA A 110 24.96 -22.49 -15.36
CA ALA A 110 24.00 -22.65 -16.46
C ALA A 110 24.55 -23.41 -17.68
N MET A 111 25.87 -23.51 -17.88
CA MET A 111 26.46 -24.27 -18.99
C MET A 111 26.29 -25.79 -18.82
N ASP A 112 26.03 -26.26 -17.60
CA ASP A 112 25.74 -27.69 -17.36
C ASP A 112 24.23 -28.00 -17.42
N VAL A 113 23.38 -27.06 -16.96
CA VAL A 113 21.91 -27.22 -16.93
C VAL A 113 21.30 -27.32 -18.33
N SER A 114 21.83 -26.57 -19.31
CA SER A 114 21.32 -26.58 -20.69
C SER A 114 21.80 -27.78 -21.52
N LYS A 115 22.63 -28.67 -20.94
CA LYS A 115 23.09 -29.91 -21.55
C LYS A 115 22.90 -31.13 -20.65
N LEU A 116 21.85 -31.17 -19.82
CA LEU A 116 21.46 -32.45 -19.23
C LEU A 116 20.98 -33.39 -20.36
N LYS A 117 21.93 -34.16 -20.88
CA LYS A 117 21.70 -35.15 -21.92
C LYS A 117 20.88 -36.27 -21.31
N VAL A 118 19.76 -36.58 -21.97
CA VAL A 118 18.84 -37.63 -21.54
C VAL A 118 19.60 -38.95 -21.39
N PHE A 119 19.39 -39.65 -20.27
CA PHE A 119 20.08 -40.90 -19.95
C PHE A 119 19.28 -42.10 -20.46
N LYS A 120 19.88 -42.83 -21.40
CA LYS A 120 19.22 -43.95 -22.11
C LYS A 120 19.33 -45.29 -21.37
N GLY A 121 20.09 -45.34 -20.27
CA GLY A 121 20.53 -46.60 -19.65
C GLY A 121 21.83 -47.08 -20.28
N ALA A 122 22.94 -46.83 -19.58
CA ALA A 122 24.26 -47.30 -19.97
C ALA A 122 24.56 -48.66 -19.32
N ARG A 123 25.34 -49.51 -20.01
CA ARG A 123 25.81 -50.79 -19.46
C ARG A 123 27.07 -50.65 -18.58
N PHE A 124 27.65 -49.45 -18.54
CA PHE A 124 28.89 -49.18 -17.82
C PHE A 124 28.61 -48.36 -16.56
N ALA A 125 29.17 -48.80 -15.43
CA ALA A 125 29.04 -48.12 -14.15
C ALA A 125 29.60 -46.67 -14.17
N SER A 126 30.58 -46.39 -15.03
CA SER A 126 31.14 -45.05 -15.21
C SER A 126 30.13 -44.04 -15.74
N GLU A 127 29.24 -44.44 -16.65
CA GLU A 127 28.22 -43.56 -17.22
C GLU A 127 27.06 -43.31 -16.24
N VAL A 128 26.68 -44.33 -15.45
CA VAL A 128 25.73 -44.21 -14.34
C VAL A 128 26.27 -43.24 -13.28
N GLY A 129 27.54 -43.41 -12.90
CA GLY A 129 28.21 -42.53 -11.95
C GLY A 129 28.31 -41.09 -12.44
N ASN A 130 28.68 -40.89 -13.71
CA ASN A 130 28.76 -39.55 -14.31
C ASN A 130 27.38 -38.87 -14.36
N PHE A 131 26.32 -39.60 -14.70
CA PHE A 131 24.96 -39.07 -14.71
C PHE A 131 24.50 -38.63 -13.31
N LEU A 132 24.70 -39.48 -12.29
CA LEU A 132 24.33 -39.14 -10.92
C LEU A 132 25.13 -37.94 -10.40
N TRP A 133 26.42 -37.85 -10.75
CA TRP A 133 27.26 -36.71 -10.39
C TRP A 133 26.72 -35.40 -11.00
N VAL A 134 26.35 -35.40 -12.29
CA VAL A 134 25.74 -34.23 -12.95
C VAL A 134 24.42 -33.83 -12.27
N MET A 135 23.59 -34.80 -11.87
CA MET A 135 22.33 -34.55 -11.16
C MET A 135 22.55 -33.93 -9.78
N GLU A 136 23.54 -34.41 -9.01
CA GLU A 136 23.89 -33.79 -7.72
C GLU A 136 24.32 -32.34 -7.88
N GLN A 137 25.12 -32.06 -8.91
CA GLN A 137 25.54 -30.69 -9.20
C GLN A 137 24.36 -29.81 -9.61
N TYR A 138 23.42 -30.34 -10.39
CA TYR A 138 22.17 -29.65 -10.72
C TYR A 138 21.34 -29.33 -9.47
N PHE A 139 21.16 -30.29 -8.56
CA PHE A 139 20.40 -30.07 -7.32
C PHE A 139 21.06 -29.03 -6.41
N ARG A 140 22.40 -29.06 -6.29
CA ARG A 140 23.14 -28.03 -5.54
C ARG A 140 23.01 -26.65 -6.18
N ALA A 141 23.06 -26.57 -7.50
CA ALA A 141 22.92 -25.31 -8.24
C ALA A 141 21.52 -24.72 -8.14
N MET A 142 20.49 -25.55 -8.07
CA MET A 142 19.09 -25.12 -8.00
C MET A 142 18.53 -25.06 -6.57
N SER A 143 19.36 -25.33 -5.55
CA SER A 143 18.95 -25.42 -4.14
C SER A 143 17.77 -26.38 -3.90
N ILE A 144 17.80 -27.54 -4.57
CA ILE A 144 16.77 -28.58 -4.42
C ILE A 144 17.20 -29.53 -3.31
N GLU A 145 16.49 -29.49 -2.18
CA GLU A 145 16.80 -30.29 -0.98
C GLU A 145 15.88 -31.50 -0.80
N ASP A 146 14.62 -31.41 -1.26
CA ASP A 146 13.62 -32.46 -1.13
C ASP A 146 13.94 -33.70 -1.97
N ASP A 147 14.05 -34.86 -1.33
CA ASP A 147 14.50 -36.10 -1.96
C ASP A 147 13.49 -36.66 -2.96
N ALA A 148 12.19 -36.59 -2.66
CA ALA A 148 11.13 -37.00 -3.58
C ALA A 148 11.20 -36.17 -4.88
N THR A 149 11.44 -34.86 -4.75
CA THR A 149 11.62 -33.93 -5.88
C THR A 149 12.88 -34.29 -6.67
N LYS A 150 14.01 -34.60 -6.03
CA LYS A 150 15.24 -35.03 -6.73
C LYS A 150 15.00 -36.30 -7.56
N VAL A 151 14.40 -37.32 -6.95
CA VAL A 151 14.09 -38.60 -7.61
C VAL A 151 13.16 -38.38 -8.81
N ASN A 152 12.12 -37.55 -8.66
CA ASN A 152 11.20 -37.22 -9.74
C ASN A 152 11.89 -36.48 -10.90
N ILE A 153 12.73 -35.49 -10.59
CA ILE A 153 13.50 -34.77 -11.61
C ILE A 153 14.40 -35.72 -12.38
N VAL A 154 15.15 -36.60 -11.69
CA VAL A 154 16.03 -37.57 -12.35
C VAL A 154 15.25 -38.51 -13.27
N ALA A 155 14.07 -38.96 -12.83
CA ALA A 155 13.19 -39.80 -13.64
C ALA A 155 12.75 -39.12 -14.95
N MET A 156 12.57 -37.80 -14.96
CA MET A 156 12.25 -37.05 -16.19
C MET A 156 13.37 -37.10 -17.23
N TYR A 157 14.62 -37.35 -16.82
CA TYR A 157 15.77 -37.47 -17.71
C TYR A 157 16.05 -38.91 -18.15
N PHE A 158 15.21 -39.88 -17.78
CA PHE A 158 15.34 -41.26 -18.25
C PHE A 158 14.67 -41.48 -19.61
N THR A 159 15.37 -42.22 -20.47
CA THR A 159 14.86 -42.74 -21.74
C THR A 159 15.26 -44.20 -21.92
N ASP A 160 14.70 -44.85 -22.95
CA ASP A 160 15.04 -46.21 -23.37
C ASP A 160 15.08 -47.21 -22.19
N VAL A 161 16.25 -47.80 -21.92
CA VAL A 161 16.42 -48.86 -20.92
C VAL A 161 16.24 -48.32 -19.51
N ALA A 162 16.73 -47.12 -19.23
CA ALA A 162 16.58 -46.49 -17.90
C ALA A 162 15.12 -46.17 -17.59
N LEU A 163 14.36 -45.70 -18.59
CA LEU A 163 12.94 -45.42 -18.42
C LEU A 163 12.13 -46.70 -18.18
N LEU A 164 12.49 -47.81 -18.84
CA LEU A 164 11.86 -49.11 -18.61
C LEU A 164 12.15 -49.64 -17.20
N TRP A 165 13.39 -49.52 -16.73
CA TRP A 165 13.75 -49.86 -15.36
C TRP A 165 12.93 -49.04 -14.36
N TRP A 166 12.87 -47.71 -14.54
CA TRP A 166 12.12 -46.83 -13.65
C TRP A 166 10.62 -47.18 -13.63
N ARG A 167 10.00 -47.41 -14.79
CA ARG A 167 8.59 -47.81 -14.88
C ARG A 167 8.32 -49.10 -14.10
N ARG A 168 9.19 -50.11 -14.23
CA ARG A 168 9.08 -51.36 -13.48
C ARG A 168 9.23 -51.13 -11.98
N ARG A 169 10.23 -50.35 -11.57
CA ARG A 169 10.47 -50.05 -10.17
C ARG A 169 9.30 -49.29 -9.52
N SER A 170 8.74 -48.30 -10.21
CA SER A 170 7.56 -47.55 -9.73
C SER A 170 6.27 -48.39 -9.73
N THR A 171 6.15 -49.41 -10.58
CA THR A 171 5.06 -50.40 -10.45
C THR A 171 5.25 -51.30 -9.24
N ASP A 172 6.47 -51.73 -8.95
CA ASP A 172 6.75 -52.65 -7.84
C ASP A 172 6.39 -52.01 -6.48
N VAL A 173 6.67 -50.71 -6.28
CA VAL A 173 6.21 -49.96 -5.08
C VAL A 173 4.69 -50.05 -4.93
N ARG A 174 3.94 -49.83 -6.02
CA ARG A 174 2.47 -49.88 -6.01
C ARG A 174 1.89 -51.26 -5.69
N HIS A 175 2.69 -52.32 -5.85
CA HIS A 175 2.29 -53.70 -5.54
C HIS A 175 2.86 -54.20 -4.21
N GLY A 176 3.32 -53.29 -3.33
CA GLY A 176 3.81 -53.60 -1.98
C GLY A 176 5.32 -53.84 -1.88
N GLY A 177 6.09 -53.46 -2.89
CA GLY A 177 7.55 -53.39 -2.81
C GLY A 177 8.04 -52.21 -1.97
N THR A 178 9.30 -52.25 -1.52
CA THR A 178 9.92 -51.19 -0.72
C THR A 178 9.88 -49.84 -1.46
N GLU A 179 9.43 -48.77 -0.80
CA GLU A 179 9.46 -47.41 -1.34
C GLU A 179 10.88 -46.85 -1.31
N ILE A 180 11.23 -46.01 -2.29
CA ILE A 180 12.49 -45.26 -2.28
C ILE A 180 12.19 -43.93 -1.60
N GLU A 181 12.54 -43.81 -0.32
CA GLU A 181 12.19 -42.64 0.49
C GLU A 181 13.26 -41.55 0.39
N THR A 182 14.51 -41.95 0.12
CA THR A 182 15.66 -41.04 0.12
C THR A 182 16.40 -41.04 -1.22
N TRP A 183 17.12 -39.93 -1.47
CA TRP A 183 17.98 -39.82 -2.65
C TRP A 183 19.11 -40.84 -2.61
N GLU A 184 19.67 -41.15 -1.45
CA GLU A 184 20.74 -42.13 -1.28
C GLU A 184 20.29 -43.56 -1.61
N GLU A 185 19.07 -43.95 -1.21
CA GLU A 185 18.47 -45.24 -1.57
C GLU A 185 18.31 -45.36 -3.08
N PHE A 186 17.79 -44.31 -3.72
CA PHE A 186 17.68 -44.25 -5.17
C PHE A 186 19.03 -44.49 -5.85
N GLN A 187 20.07 -43.78 -5.40
CA GLN A 187 21.42 -43.91 -5.98
C GLN A 187 21.98 -45.32 -5.83
N LYS A 188 21.73 -45.97 -4.68
CA LYS A 188 22.20 -47.33 -4.41
C LYS A 188 21.52 -48.34 -5.32
N GLU A 189 20.21 -48.25 -5.47
CA GLU A 189 19.43 -49.13 -6.35
C GLU A 189 19.74 -48.88 -7.83
N PHE A 190 19.93 -47.63 -8.23
CA PHE A 190 20.21 -47.28 -9.61
C PHE A 190 21.62 -47.70 -10.07
N LYS A 191 22.55 -47.85 -9.13
CA LYS A 191 23.92 -48.37 -9.38
C LYS A 191 24.00 -49.90 -9.35
N ALA A 192 22.98 -50.60 -8.85
CA ALA A 192 22.96 -52.05 -8.70
C ALA A 192 22.81 -52.78 -10.04
#